data_AF-A0A8S9KU38-F1
#
_entry.id   AF-A0A8S9KU38-F1
#
_cell.length_a   1.000
_cell.length_b   1.000
_cell.length_c   1.000
_cell.angle_alpha   90.00
_cell.angle_beta   90.00
_cell.angle_gamma   90.00
#
_symmetry.space_group_name_H-M   'P 1'
#
loop_
_entity.id
_entity.type
_entity.pdbx_description
1 polymer ?
#
loop_
_entity_poly.entity_id
_entity_poly.type
_entity_poly.pdbx_seq_one_letter_code
_entity_poly.pdbx_strand_id
1 'polypeptide(L)'
;MEESKAKIMCYERPAREDMISKLPDPLISRILFYLPTKEAVKTSVLSHRWETLWLLVSELDLNSSEFPDYNAFAGFGDRFLEKSCLHKLKLKIMKRKNDKSCVTWWVNFVARRKLKHLEVEYLYVSRKRLEVMPISLFVCETLLYLRLSLVLVDITHSKVDTLPIALSSVPPQCLLSSLEFVEIKSRYEAEFVLMELARYFSEISVILKKLVVSWKRSKLEEDSVVRNLLALQWRYSICQIEVFVSFGHNKNMVLLEV
;
A
#
# COMPACT_ATOMS: atom_id res chain seq x y z
N MET A 1 80.77 8.77 -22.08
CA MET A 1 79.74 9.67 -21.54
C MET A 1 78.41 9.08 -21.97
N GLU A 2 77.94 8.08 -21.21
CA GLU A 2 76.69 7.34 -21.47
C GLU A 2 75.57 7.98 -20.64
N GLU A 3 74.59 8.58 -21.29
CA GLU A 3 73.36 9.00 -20.62
C GLU A 3 72.41 7.81 -20.50
N SER A 4 72.31 7.27 -19.28
CA SER A 4 71.31 6.28 -18.90
C SER A 4 69.94 6.95 -18.79
N LYS A 5 69.04 6.71 -19.74
CA LYS A 5 67.62 7.10 -19.62
C LYS A 5 66.92 6.12 -18.67
N ALA A 6 66.68 6.55 -17.44
CA ALA A 6 65.84 5.84 -16.49
C ALA A 6 64.38 5.81 -17.00
N LYS A 7 63.89 4.62 -17.38
CA LYS A 7 62.46 4.37 -17.58
C LYS A 7 61.79 4.38 -16.21
N ILE A 8 60.96 5.39 -15.96
CA ILE A 8 60.03 5.39 -14.82
C ILE A 8 58.98 4.31 -15.11
N MET A 9 59.08 3.18 -14.43
CA MET A 9 58.09 2.09 -14.47
C MET A 9 56.90 2.51 -13.61
N CYS A 10 55.83 2.99 -14.24
CA CYS A 10 54.56 3.17 -13.57
C CYS A 10 53.98 1.79 -13.27
N TYR A 11 54.08 1.33 -12.03
CA TYR A 11 53.30 0.18 -11.56
C TYR A 11 51.82 0.59 -11.52
N GLU A 12 51.08 0.30 -12.59
CA GLU A 12 49.63 0.26 -12.51
C GLU A 12 49.25 -0.79 -11.47
N ARG A 13 48.64 -0.35 -10.35
CA ARG A 13 48.03 -1.31 -9.42
C ARG A 13 46.99 -2.08 -10.22
N PRO A 14 47.02 -3.43 -10.23
CA PRO A 14 46.00 -4.20 -10.94
C PRO A 14 44.64 -3.73 -10.43
N ALA A 15 43.78 -3.31 -11.36
CA ALA A 15 42.44 -2.85 -11.03
C ALA A 15 41.78 -3.93 -10.16
N ARG A 16 41.31 -3.55 -8.97
CA ARG A 16 40.60 -4.49 -8.10
C ARG A 16 39.44 -5.07 -8.91
N GLU A 17 39.44 -6.38 -9.11
CA GLU A 17 38.39 -7.03 -9.87
C GLU A 17 37.04 -6.72 -9.23
N ASP A 18 36.06 -6.29 -10.05
CA ASP A 18 34.71 -6.06 -9.59
C ASP A 18 33.99 -7.40 -9.38
N MET A 19 34.11 -7.90 -8.16
CA MET A 19 33.50 -9.16 -7.72
C MET A 19 31.97 -9.09 -7.68
N ILE A 20 31.40 -7.89 -7.50
CA ILE A 20 29.94 -7.70 -7.43
C ILE A 20 29.34 -7.88 -8.81
N SER A 21 29.99 -7.34 -9.85
CA SER A 21 29.56 -7.54 -11.25
C SER A 21 29.66 -8.99 -11.73
N LYS A 22 30.47 -9.84 -11.08
CA LYS A 22 30.58 -11.29 -11.39
C LYS A 22 29.46 -12.14 -10.80
N LEU A 23 28.64 -11.61 -9.88
CA LEU A 23 27.52 -12.37 -9.30
C LEU A 23 26.47 -12.71 -10.37
N PRO A 24 25.83 -13.89 -10.35
CA PRO A 24 24.66 -14.19 -11.17
C PRO A 24 23.43 -13.33 -10.85
N ASP A 25 22.54 -13.15 -11.83
CA ASP A 25 21.30 -12.34 -11.68
C ASP A 25 20.47 -12.70 -10.45
N PRO A 26 20.21 -13.99 -10.14
CA PRO A 26 19.43 -14.35 -8.96
C PRO A 26 20.05 -13.88 -7.64
N LEU A 27 21.38 -13.80 -7.54
CA LEU A 27 22.05 -13.31 -6.34
C LEU A 27 21.95 -11.78 -6.25
N ILE A 28 22.07 -11.07 -7.36
CA ILE A 28 21.87 -9.61 -7.42
C ILE A 28 20.41 -9.28 -7.06
N SER A 29 19.43 -9.96 -7.65
CA SER A 29 18.02 -9.80 -7.29
C SER A 29 17.76 -10.08 -5.81
N ARG A 30 18.45 -11.06 -5.23
CA ARG A 30 18.35 -11.35 -3.79
C ARG A 30 18.97 -10.24 -2.93
N ILE A 31 20.09 -9.64 -3.34
CA ILE A 31 20.65 -8.46 -2.67
C ILE A 31 19.64 -7.31 -2.72
N LEU A 32 19.13 -7.01 -3.93
CA LEU A 32 18.14 -5.94 -4.15
C LEU A 32 16.87 -6.14 -3.34
N PHE A 33 16.41 -7.38 -3.18
CA PHE A 33 15.25 -7.74 -2.36
C PHE A 33 15.41 -7.38 -0.88
N TYR A 34 16.62 -7.46 -0.33
CA TYR A 34 16.90 -7.12 1.07
C TYR A 34 17.18 -5.63 1.29
N LEU A 35 17.32 -4.85 0.23
CA LEU A 35 17.52 -3.41 0.34
C LEU A 35 16.18 -2.68 0.45
N PRO A 36 16.10 -1.59 1.25
CA PRO A 36 14.99 -0.66 1.15
C PRO A 36 14.83 -0.17 -0.29
N THR A 37 13.58 0.00 -0.74
CA THR A 37 13.26 0.38 -2.13
C THR A 37 14.14 1.51 -2.67
N LYS A 38 14.33 2.56 -1.87
CA LYS A 38 15.19 3.70 -2.22
C LYS A 38 16.65 3.31 -2.48
N GLU A 39 17.24 2.52 -1.60
CA GLU A 39 18.65 2.11 -1.74
C GLU A 39 18.83 1.17 -2.91
N ALA A 40 17.85 0.30 -3.14
CA ALA A 40 17.84 -0.60 -4.28
C ALA A 40 17.68 0.16 -5.61
N VAL A 41 16.81 1.18 -5.70
CA VAL A 41 16.74 2.09 -6.84
C VAL A 41 18.10 2.77 -7.09
N LYS A 42 18.80 3.24 -6.04
CA LYS A 42 20.10 3.90 -6.21
C LYS A 42 21.14 2.99 -6.88
N THR A 43 21.07 1.68 -6.64
CA THR A 43 21.99 0.74 -7.30
C THR A 43 21.81 0.66 -8.82
N SER A 44 20.69 1.15 -9.37
CA SER A 44 20.46 1.18 -10.82
C SER A 44 21.53 1.96 -11.59
N VAL A 45 22.23 2.91 -10.93
CA VAL A 45 23.30 3.69 -11.56
C VAL A 45 24.61 2.90 -11.69
N LEU A 46 24.71 1.71 -11.07
CA LEU A 46 25.93 0.89 -11.13
C LEU A 46 26.14 0.27 -12.52
N SER A 47 25.07 -0.16 -13.18
CA SER A 47 25.05 -0.54 -14.60
C SER A 47 23.63 -0.85 -15.07
N HIS A 48 23.42 -0.95 -16.39
CA HIS A 48 22.15 -1.39 -16.99
C HIS A 48 21.63 -2.73 -16.45
N ARG A 49 22.52 -3.61 -16.00
CA ARG A 49 22.14 -4.87 -15.37
C ARG A 49 21.44 -4.65 -14.03
N TRP A 50 21.95 -3.74 -13.20
CA TRP A 50 21.31 -3.39 -11.93
C TRP A 50 20.02 -2.60 -12.14
N GLU A 51 19.98 -1.72 -13.15
CA GLU A 51 18.77 -1.00 -13.56
C GLU A 51 17.62 -1.95 -13.94
N THR A 52 17.91 -3.00 -14.71
CA THR A 52 16.92 -3.98 -15.16
C THR A 52 16.50 -4.94 -14.05
N LEU A 53 17.44 -5.46 -13.26
CA LEU A 53 17.15 -6.40 -12.18
C LEU A 53 16.35 -5.78 -11.03
N TRP A 54 16.54 -4.49 -10.77
CA TRP A 54 15.74 -3.77 -9.77
C TRP A 54 14.24 -3.77 -10.11
N LEU A 55 13.86 -3.70 -11.39
CA LEU A 55 12.46 -3.75 -11.81
C LEU A 55 11.79 -5.11 -11.58
N LEU A 56 12.57 -6.16 -11.36
CA LEU A 56 12.07 -7.50 -11.02
C LEU A 56 11.71 -7.64 -9.53
N VAL A 57 12.05 -6.64 -8.71
CA VAL A 57 11.69 -6.68 -7.29
C VAL A 57 10.18 -6.55 -7.14
N SER A 58 9.59 -7.53 -6.44
CA SER A 58 8.13 -7.67 -6.31
C SER A 58 7.52 -6.86 -5.15
N GLU A 59 8.33 -6.06 -4.45
CA GLU A 59 7.93 -5.20 -3.33
C GLU A 59 8.27 -3.73 -3.59
N LEU A 60 7.30 -2.86 -3.40
CA LEU A 60 7.44 -1.42 -3.56
C LEU A 60 6.98 -0.69 -2.30
N ASP A 61 7.89 0.01 -1.62
CA ASP A 61 7.58 0.92 -0.51
C ASP A 61 7.94 2.35 -0.90
N LEU A 62 6.92 3.20 -1.05
CA LEU A 62 7.08 4.60 -1.43
C LEU A 62 6.48 5.54 -0.40
N ASN A 63 7.24 6.58 -0.10
CA ASN A 63 6.82 7.69 0.73
C ASN A 63 6.99 8.99 -0.06
N SER A 64 5.89 9.67 -0.34
CA SER A 64 5.90 10.88 -1.19
C SER A 64 6.71 12.02 -0.58
N SER A 65 6.97 12.02 0.74
CA SER A 65 7.84 12.99 1.40
C SER A 65 9.34 12.78 1.14
N GLU A 66 9.72 11.62 0.59
CA GLU A 66 11.12 11.32 0.23
C GLU A 66 11.49 11.80 -1.18
N PHE A 67 10.49 12.28 -1.94
CA PHE A 67 10.66 12.84 -3.27
C PHE A 67 10.77 14.37 -3.20
N PRO A 68 11.49 15.00 -4.15
CA PRO A 68 11.60 16.46 -4.20
C PRO A 68 10.23 17.16 -4.27
N ASP A 69 9.31 16.55 -5.01
CA ASP A 69 7.92 16.98 -5.11
C ASP A 69 6.99 15.80 -5.49
N TYR A 70 5.69 16.07 -5.47
CA TYR A 70 4.67 15.06 -5.76
C TYR A 70 4.67 14.60 -7.23
N ASN A 71 5.10 15.45 -8.17
CA ASN A 71 5.17 15.08 -9.58
C ASN A 71 6.32 14.11 -9.84
N ALA A 72 7.46 14.28 -9.16
CA ALA A 72 8.56 13.33 -9.18
C ALA A 72 8.15 11.96 -8.60
N PHE A 73 7.40 11.97 -7.49
CA PHE A 73 6.80 10.76 -6.91
C PHE A 73 5.84 10.08 -7.91
N ALA A 74 4.90 10.85 -8.48
CA ALA A 74 3.93 10.32 -9.44
C ALA A 74 4.61 9.78 -10.70
N GLY A 75 5.56 10.51 -11.28
CA GLY A 75 6.29 10.07 -12.46
C GLY A 75 7.14 8.83 -12.20
N PHE A 76 7.69 8.67 -10.99
CA PHE A 76 8.40 7.45 -10.61
C PHE A 76 7.45 6.25 -10.58
N GLY A 77 6.32 6.36 -9.87
CA GLY A 77 5.37 5.25 -9.77
C GLY A 77 4.76 4.87 -11.12
N ASP A 78 4.41 5.85 -11.97
CA ASP A 78 3.90 5.60 -13.32
C ASP A 78 4.88 4.73 -14.13
N ARG A 79 6.18 5.09 -14.17
CA ARG A 79 7.21 4.32 -14.89
C ARG A 79 7.47 2.93 -14.29
N PHE A 80 7.42 2.83 -12.97
CA PHE A 80 7.77 1.58 -12.28
C PHE A 80 6.64 0.55 -12.39
N LEU A 81 5.38 0.96 -12.20
CA LEU A 81 4.23 0.07 -12.27
C LEU A 81 4.05 -0.55 -13.67
N GLU A 82 4.33 0.20 -14.73
CA GLU A 82 4.24 -0.31 -16.10
C GLU A 82 5.16 -1.52 -16.36
N LYS A 83 6.31 -1.56 -15.68
CA LYS A 83 7.38 -2.55 -15.93
C LYS A 83 7.45 -3.67 -14.92
N SER A 84 6.69 -3.60 -13.82
CA SER A 84 6.83 -4.50 -12.68
C SER A 84 5.63 -5.43 -12.48
N CYS A 85 5.90 -6.58 -11.85
CA CYS A 85 4.90 -7.50 -11.32
C CYS A 85 4.97 -7.47 -9.79
N LEU A 86 4.15 -6.62 -9.17
CA LEU A 86 4.18 -6.41 -7.73
C LEU A 86 3.29 -7.37 -6.97
N HIS A 87 3.86 -7.98 -5.94
CA HIS A 87 3.11 -8.72 -4.93
C HIS A 87 2.81 -7.85 -3.71
N LYS A 88 3.61 -6.81 -3.44
CA LYS A 88 3.42 -5.93 -2.30
C LYS A 88 3.62 -4.47 -2.69
N LEU A 89 2.65 -3.65 -2.31
CA LEU A 89 2.67 -2.20 -2.51
C LEU A 89 2.38 -1.50 -1.19
N LYS A 90 3.28 -0.60 -0.80
CA LYS A 90 3.11 0.28 0.35
C LYS A 90 3.31 1.73 -0.07
N LEU A 91 2.31 2.55 0.24
CA LEU A 91 2.26 3.96 -0.14
C LEU A 91 1.99 4.82 1.08
N LYS A 92 2.88 5.77 1.35
CA LYS A 92 2.67 6.89 2.28
C LYS A 92 2.55 8.18 1.49
N ILE A 93 1.38 8.82 1.56
CA ILE A 93 0.98 9.87 0.64
C ILE A 93 0.72 11.17 1.41
N MET A 94 1.56 12.17 1.14
CA MET A 94 1.37 13.56 1.56
C MET A 94 0.91 14.37 0.35
N LYS A 95 -0.38 14.68 0.26
CA LYS A 95 -1.01 15.33 -0.89
C LYS A 95 -1.44 16.77 -0.60
N ARG A 96 -0.93 17.71 -1.40
CA ARG A 96 -1.28 19.13 -1.43
C ARG A 96 -2.44 19.39 -2.39
N LYS A 97 -2.91 20.65 -2.44
CA LYS A 97 -4.12 21.03 -3.19
C LYS A 97 -3.99 20.80 -4.70
N ASN A 98 -2.80 21.01 -5.26
CA ASN A 98 -2.56 21.01 -6.70
C ASN A 98 -1.84 19.74 -7.19
N ASP A 99 -1.65 18.76 -6.31
CA ASP A 99 -0.96 17.53 -6.64
C ASP A 99 -1.87 16.63 -7.49
N LYS A 100 -1.30 16.01 -8.52
CA LYS A 100 -2.02 15.08 -9.41
C LYS A 100 -2.62 13.91 -8.63
N SER A 101 -3.76 13.40 -9.08
CA SER A 101 -4.29 12.12 -8.60
C SER A 101 -3.64 10.97 -9.35
N CYS A 102 -2.98 10.06 -8.62
CA CYS A 102 -2.31 8.89 -9.19
C CYS A 102 -2.61 7.60 -8.43
N VAL A 103 -2.93 7.69 -7.14
CA VAL A 103 -3.05 6.55 -6.23
C VAL A 103 -4.22 5.65 -6.62
N THR A 104 -5.38 6.22 -6.99
CA THR A 104 -6.52 5.42 -7.47
C THR A 104 -6.13 4.59 -8.69
N TRP A 105 -5.41 5.19 -9.63
CA TRP A 105 -4.97 4.50 -10.84
C TRP A 105 -3.93 3.42 -10.51
N TRP A 106 -2.95 3.71 -9.66
CA TRP A 106 -1.94 2.75 -9.20
C TRP A 106 -2.57 1.53 -8.56
N VAL A 107 -3.45 1.75 -7.58
CA VAL A 107 -4.15 0.67 -6.88
C VAL A 107 -4.98 -0.15 -7.88
N ASN A 108 -5.68 0.51 -8.80
CA ASN A 108 -6.49 -0.19 -9.81
C ASN A 108 -5.61 -1.06 -10.74
N PHE A 109 -4.44 -0.54 -11.11
CA PHE A 109 -3.50 -1.23 -11.97
C PHE A 109 -2.90 -2.47 -11.27
N VAL A 110 -2.43 -2.33 -10.02
CA VAL A 110 -1.80 -3.45 -9.30
C VAL A 110 -2.81 -4.50 -8.83
N ALA A 111 -4.03 -4.09 -8.45
CA ALA A 111 -5.08 -5.03 -8.04
C ALA A 111 -5.44 -6.03 -9.15
N ARG A 112 -5.32 -5.62 -10.43
CA ARG A 112 -5.53 -6.49 -11.59
C ARG A 112 -4.36 -7.44 -11.88
N ARG A 113 -3.22 -7.31 -11.20
CA ARG A 113 -1.95 -8.00 -11.50
C ARG A 113 -1.45 -8.89 -10.35
N LYS A 114 -2.36 -9.58 -9.67
CA LYS A 114 -2.06 -10.57 -8.61
C LYS A 114 -1.37 -9.98 -7.37
N LEU A 115 -1.73 -8.75 -6.98
CA LEU A 115 -1.24 -8.13 -5.75
C LEU A 115 -1.66 -8.96 -4.51
N LYS A 116 -0.73 -9.16 -3.58
CA LYS A 116 -0.97 -9.91 -2.34
C LYS A 116 -1.06 -9.02 -1.11
N HIS A 117 -0.31 -7.92 -1.08
CA HIS A 117 -0.25 -7.01 0.06
C HIS A 117 -0.40 -5.57 -0.41
N LEU A 118 -1.39 -4.85 0.14
CA LEU A 118 -1.57 -3.43 -0.08
C LEU A 118 -1.59 -2.67 1.23
N GLU A 119 -0.77 -1.63 1.34
CA GLU A 119 -0.84 -0.63 2.40
C GLU A 119 -0.90 0.78 1.78
N VAL A 120 -1.97 1.52 2.04
CA VAL A 120 -2.13 2.91 1.59
C VAL A 120 -2.42 3.78 2.79
N GLU A 121 -1.55 4.76 3.04
CA GLU A 121 -1.64 5.69 4.14
C GLU A 121 -1.56 7.13 3.64
N TYR A 122 -2.63 7.90 3.80
CA TYR A 122 -2.59 9.35 3.60
C TYR A 122 -2.16 10.07 4.89
N LEU A 123 -1.21 11.00 4.79
CA LEU A 123 -0.61 11.72 5.90
C LEU A 123 -1.05 13.20 5.90
N TYR A 124 -1.76 13.63 6.94
CA TYR A 124 -2.16 15.03 7.15
C TYR A 124 -2.96 15.65 5.98
N VAL A 125 -3.77 14.84 5.30
CA VAL A 125 -4.52 15.26 4.11
C VAL A 125 -5.98 15.56 4.45
N SER A 126 -6.48 16.71 3.96
CA SER A 126 -7.91 17.07 4.03
C SER A 126 -8.77 16.09 3.23
N ARG A 127 -9.97 15.77 3.73
CA ARG A 127 -10.92 14.82 3.13
C ARG A 127 -11.16 15.08 1.63
N LYS A 128 -11.23 16.34 1.22
CA LYS A 128 -11.44 16.77 -0.18
C LYS A 128 -10.29 16.38 -1.14
N ARG A 129 -9.16 15.93 -0.62
CA ARG A 129 -7.97 15.55 -1.40
C ARG A 129 -7.70 14.06 -1.41
N LEU A 130 -8.43 13.30 -0.60
CA LEU A 130 -8.31 11.84 -0.59
C LEU A 130 -8.77 11.30 -1.93
N GLU A 131 -8.00 10.37 -2.47
CA GLU A 131 -8.41 9.67 -3.67
C GLU A 131 -9.28 8.47 -3.31
N VAL A 132 -10.12 8.09 -4.26
CA VAL A 132 -11.14 7.07 -4.05
C VAL A 132 -10.56 5.70 -4.41
N MET A 133 -10.62 4.74 -3.50
CA MET A 133 -10.12 3.39 -3.76
C MET A 133 -10.99 2.70 -4.81
N PRO A 134 -10.39 2.06 -5.83
CA PRO A 134 -11.11 1.49 -6.94
C PRO A 134 -11.78 0.16 -6.57
N ILE A 135 -12.90 -0.15 -7.23
CA ILE A 135 -13.64 -1.42 -7.06
C ILE A 135 -12.76 -2.66 -7.31
N SER A 136 -11.77 -2.54 -8.21
CA SER A 136 -10.81 -3.62 -8.51
C SER A 136 -10.05 -4.13 -7.28
N LEU A 137 -9.87 -3.29 -6.27
CA LEU A 137 -9.29 -3.69 -4.99
C LEU A 137 -10.16 -4.72 -4.27
N PHE A 138 -11.49 -4.53 -4.35
CA PHE A 138 -12.49 -5.35 -3.69
C PHE A 138 -12.90 -6.60 -4.48
N VAL A 139 -12.23 -6.86 -5.61
CA VAL A 139 -12.40 -8.08 -6.40
C VAL A 139 -11.08 -8.82 -6.62
N CYS A 140 -10.03 -8.41 -5.92
CA CYS A 140 -8.68 -8.95 -6.10
C CYS A 140 -8.54 -10.30 -5.37
N GLU A 141 -8.63 -11.40 -6.13
CA GLU A 141 -8.57 -12.79 -5.61
C GLU A 141 -7.26 -13.18 -4.93
N THR A 142 -6.19 -12.41 -5.13
CA THR A 142 -4.87 -12.73 -4.58
C THR A 142 -4.52 -11.93 -3.33
N LEU A 143 -5.37 -10.97 -2.96
CA LEU A 143 -5.06 -10.01 -1.90
C LEU A 143 -5.21 -10.69 -0.53
N LEU A 144 -4.10 -10.85 0.18
CA LEU A 144 -4.02 -11.46 1.51
C LEU A 144 -4.12 -10.44 2.64
N TYR A 145 -3.52 -9.27 2.40
CA TYR A 145 -3.35 -8.23 3.40
C TYR A 145 -3.76 -6.88 2.83
N LEU A 146 -4.68 -6.22 3.52
CA LEU A 146 -5.14 -4.89 3.17
C LEU A 146 -5.06 -3.95 4.36
N ARG A 147 -4.29 -2.87 4.23
CA ARG A 147 -4.30 -1.75 5.17
C ARG A 147 -4.62 -0.45 4.46
N LEU A 148 -5.69 0.20 4.90
CA LEU A 148 -6.17 1.46 4.35
C LEU A 148 -6.26 2.49 5.47
N SER A 149 -5.46 3.55 5.39
CA SER A 149 -5.43 4.63 6.38
C SER A 149 -5.73 5.96 5.70
N LEU A 150 -6.80 6.61 6.16
CA LEU A 150 -7.29 7.89 5.62
C LEU A 150 -7.62 7.81 4.13
N VAL A 151 -8.40 6.82 3.70
CA VAL A 151 -8.84 6.70 2.29
C VAL A 151 -10.34 6.96 2.17
N LEU A 152 -10.78 7.33 0.95
CA LEU A 152 -12.18 7.26 0.56
C LEU A 152 -12.40 5.98 -0.24
N VAL A 153 -13.57 5.37 -0.11
CA VAL A 153 -13.98 4.24 -0.96
C VAL A 153 -15.23 4.66 -1.70
N ASP A 154 -15.28 4.42 -3.01
CA ASP A 154 -16.50 4.61 -3.79
C ASP A 154 -17.42 3.43 -3.50
N ILE A 155 -18.38 3.62 -2.61
CA ILE A 155 -19.43 2.62 -2.37
C ILE A 155 -20.74 3.07 -3.04
N THR A 156 -20.77 4.31 -3.55
CA THR A 156 -21.95 4.92 -4.16
C THR A 156 -21.53 5.60 -5.44
N HIS A 157 -21.79 4.97 -6.58
CA HIS A 157 -21.91 5.72 -7.84
C HIS A 157 -23.14 6.64 -7.79
N SER A 158 -23.19 7.60 -6.86
CA SER A 158 -24.26 8.58 -6.81
C SER A 158 -23.89 9.76 -7.71
N LYS A 159 -24.17 9.60 -9.01
CA LYS A 159 -24.68 10.73 -9.79
C LYS A 159 -26.19 10.58 -9.84
N VAL A 160 -26.87 11.54 -9.23
CA VAL A 160 -28.26 11.93 -9.49
C VAL A 160 -29.31 10.89 -9.09
N ASP A 161 -30.17 11.30 -8.15
CA ASP A 161 -31.58 10.91 -7.97
C ASP A 161 -32.05 9.71 -8.81
N THR A 162 -31.85 8.49 -8.31
CA THR A 162 -32.75 7.33 -8.34
C THR A 162 -32.00 6.08 -7.89
N LEU A 163 -32.46 5.50 -6.78
CA LEU A 163 -32.11 4.18 -6.23
C LEU A 163 -30.65 3.99 -5.70
N PRO A 164 -30.49 3.62 -4.42
CA PRO A 164 -29.17 3.30 -3.88
C PRO A 164 -28.73 1.94 -4.42
N ILE A 165 -27.79 1.95 -5.35
CA ILE A 165 -26.87 0.82 -5.47
C ILE A 165 -25.94 0.96 -4.26
N ALA A 166 -26.37 0.38 -3.13
CA ALA A 166 -25.46 -0.25 -2.18
C ALA A 166 -24.54 -1.19 -2.97
N LEU A 167 -23.47 -1.71 -2.39
CA LEU A 167 -22.84 -2.93 -2.93
C LEU A 167 -23.98 -3.94 -3.18
N SER A 168 -24.43 -4.06 -4.44
CA SER A 168 -25.75 -4.56 -4.73
C SER A 168 -25.73 -6.05 -4.47
N SER A 169 -26.32 -6.43 -3.33
CA SER A 169 -26.89 -7.74 -2.97
C SER A 169 -26.04 -9.01 -3.08
N VAL A 170 -24.82 -8.96 -3.61
CA VAL A 170 -23.85 -10.06 -3.53
C VAL A 170 -22.46 -9.41 -3.52
N PRO A 171 -21.70 -9.47 -2.43
CA PRO A 171 -20.31 -9.07 -2.53
C PRO A 171 -19.62 -9.99 -3.55
N PRO A 172 -18.83 -9.44 -4.48
CA PRO A 172 -18.21 -10.25 -5.52
C PRO A 172 -17.40 -11.38 -4.88
N GLN A 173 -17.69 -12.61 -5.30
CA GLN A 173 -17.26 -13.86 -4.64
C GLN A 173 -15.74 -14.08 -4.61
N CYS A 174 -14.95 -13.18 -5.20
CA CYS A 174 -13.52 -13.31 -5.41
C CYS A 174 -12.67 -12.94 -4.18
N LEU A 175 -13.11 -12.02 -3.31
CA LEU A 175 -12.40 -11.76 -2.04
C LEU A 175 -12.57 -12.89 -1.02
N LEU A 176 -13.46 -13.85 -1.28
CA LEU A 176 -13.86 -14.92 -0.37
C LEU A 176 -12.74 -15.93 -0.05
N SER A 177 -11.67 -16.01 -0.87
CA SER A 177 -10.74 -17.14 -0.84
C SER A 177 -9.31 -16.83 -0.41
N SER A 178 -8.92 -15.56 -0.27
CA SER A 178 -7.53 -15.21 0.06
C SER A 178 -7.32 -14.13 1.13
N LEU A 179 -8.29 -13.24 1.38
CA LEU A 179 -8.09 -12.09 2.28
C LEU A 179 -8.09 -12.51 3.75
N GLU A 180 -6.92 -12.42 4.40
CA GLU A 180 -6.71 -12.87 5.78
C GLU A 180 -6.70 -11.72 6.81
N PHE A 181 -6.23 -10.54 6.40
CA PHE A 181 -6.10 -9.38 7.29
C PHE A 181 -6.61 -8.10 6.62
N VAL A 182 -7.46 -7.37 7.34
CA VAL A 182 -7.93 -6.05 6.94
C VAL A 182 -7.74 -5.06 8.08
N GLU A 183 -7.16 -3.91 7.79
CA GLU A 183 -7.07 -2.80 8.74
C GLU A 183 -7.51 -1.50 8.08
N ILE A 184 -8.51 -0.85 8.67
CA ILE A 184 -9.09 0.39 8.18
C ILE A 184 -8.92 1.46 9.26
N LYS A 185 -8.25 2.55 8.94
CA LYS A 185 -8.07 3.70 9.84
C LYS A 185 -8.68 4.96 9.24
N SER A 186 -9.51 5.65 10.01
CA SER A 186 -9.97 7.00 9.73
C SER A 186 -9.46 7.96 10.81
N ARG A 187 -9.13 9.20 10.46
CA ARG A 187 -9.00 10.30 11.45
C ARG A 187 -10.24 11.20 11.50
N TYR A 188 -11.20 10.93 10.63
CA TYR A 188 -12.51 11.57 10.65
C TYR A 188 -13.44 10.75 11.55
N GLU A 189 -14.54 11.38 11.96
CA GLU A 189 -15.61 10.74 12.74
C GLU A 189 -16.13 9.50 12.00
N ALA A 190 -16.74 8.56 12.73
CA ALA A 190 -17.10 7.24 12.21
C ALA A 190 -18.26 7.36 11.24
N GLU A 191 -17.93 7.69 10.00
CA GLU A 191 -18.88 7.90 8.93
C GLU A 191 -19.45 6.57 8.44
N PHE A 192 -20.65 6.64 7.85
CA PHE A 192 -21.34 5.55 7.15
C PHE A 192 -20.40 4.65 6.32
N VAL A 193 -19.37 5.23 5.66
CA VAL A 193 -18.40 4.51 4.82
C VAL A 193 -17.59 3.47 5.62
N LEU A 194 -17.16 3.79 6.84
CA LEU A 194 -16.36 2.87 7.66
C LEU A 194 -17.20 1.67 8.11
N MET A 195 -18.46 1.92 8.45
CA MET A 195 -19.44 0.89 8.78
C MET A 195 -19.77 0.01 7.58
N GLU A 196 -19.93 0.62 6.41
CA GLU A 196 -20.25 -0.09 5.18
C GLU A 196 -19.09 -0.98 4.72
N LEU A 197 -17.84 -0.54 4.91
CA LEU A 197 -16.66 -1.37 4.67
C LEU A 197 -16.54 -2.50 5.69
N ALA A 198 -16.72 -2.20 6.98
CA ALA A 198 -16.69 -3.23 8.02
C ALA A 198 -17.77 -4.29 7.77
N ARG A 199 -18.99 -3.86 7.41
CA ARG A 199 -20.09 -4.72 7.00
C ARG A 199 -19.75 -5.53 5.76
N TYR A 200 -19.23 -4.90 4.71
CA TYR A 200 -18.79 -5.59 3.50
C TYR A 200 -17.79 -6.71 3.82
N PHE A 201 -16.72 -6.42 4.57
CA PHE A 201 -15.75 -7.45 4.96
C PHE A 201 -16.33 -8.51 5.92
N SER A 202 -17.31 -8.14 6.76
CA SER A 202 -18.03 -9.07 7.64
C SER A 202 -18.88 -10.09 6.88
N GLU A 203 -19.55 -9.64 5.81
CA GLU A 203 -20.47 -10.44 5.00
C GLU A 203 -19.71 -11.36 4.02
N ILE A 204 -18.47 -11.00 3.68
CA ILE A 204 -17.58 -11.70 2.73
C ILE A 204 -16.72 -12.75 3.40
N SER A 205 -16.34 -12.54 4.65
CA SER A 205 -15.30 -13.37 5.22
C SER A 205 -15.76 -14.80 5.55
N VAL A 206 -15.16 -15.78 4.88
CA VAL A 206 -15.10 -17.19 5.34
C VAL A 206 -13.71 -17.53 5.90
N ILE A 207 -12.71 -16.68 5.71
CA ILE A 207 -11.30 -16.95 6.06
C ILE A 207 -10.55 -15.76 6.69
N LEU A 208 -11.19 -14.59 6.84
CA LEU A 208 -10.56 -13.42 7.46
C LEU A 208 -10.22 -13.78 8.90
N LYS A 209 -8.92 -13.70 9.21
CA LYS A 209 -8.39 -14.00 10.53
C LYS A 209 -8.51 -12.81 11.45
N LYS A 210 -8.38 -11.59 10.89
CA LYS A 210 -8.36 -10.36 11.69
C LYS A 210 -8.89 -9.15 10.93
N LEU A 211 -9.81 -8.43 11.56
CA LEU A 211 -10.30 -7.13 11.13
C LEU A 211 -9.98 -6.08 12.18
N VAL A 212 -9.24 -5.05 11.79
CA VAL A 212 -8.93 -3.90 12.64
C VAL A 212 -9.62 -2.67 12.10
N VAL A 213 -10.43 -2.02 12.93
CA VAL A 213 -11.13 -0.78 12.57
C VAL A 213 -10.74 0.30 13.56
N SER A 214 -10.26 1.44 13.06
CA SER A 214 -9.85 2.56 13.91
C SER A 214 -10.43 3.88 13.42
N TRP A 215 -10.91 4.71 14.36
CA TRP A 215 -11.36 6.06 14.07
C TRP A 215 -11.08 7.05 15.21
N LYS A 216 -11.32 8.34 14.93
CA LYS A 216 -11.27 9.41 15.93
C LYS A 216 -12.67 9.66 16.49
N ARG A 217 -12.81 9.66 17.82
CA ARG A 217 -14.08 9.83 18.54
C ARG A 217 -14.57 11.28 18.46
N SER A 218 -15.87 11.46 18.21
CA SER A 218 -16.60 12.72 18.45
C SER A 218 -17.41 12.62 19.75
N LYS A 219 -17.86 13.75 20.30
CA LYS A 219 -18.62 13.81 21.57
C LYS A 219 -20.04 13.19 21.50
N LEU A 220 -20.55 12.83 20.32
CA LEU A 220 -21.99 12.53 20.11
C LEU A 220 -22.30 11.13 19.53
N GLU A 221 -21.31 10.39 19.02
CA GLU A 221 -21.53 9.12 18.28
C GLU A 221 -21.25 7.87 19.13
N GLU A 222 -21.33 8.02 20.45
CA GLU A 222 -20.59 7.20 21.41
C GLU A 222 -20.87 5.70 21.33
N ASP A 223 -22.08 5.32 20.93
CA ASP A 223 -22.50 3.94 21.02
C ASP A 223 -23.08 3.36 19.73
N SER A 224 -23.65 4.16 18.82
CA SER A 224 -24.40 3.61 17.69
C SER A 224 -23.48 2.84 16.74
N VAL A 225 -22.29 3.37 16.45
CA VAL A 225 -21.31 2.75 15.57
C VAL A 225 -20.77 1.45 16.17
N VAL A 226 -20.36 1.48 17.44
CA VAL A 226 -19.84 0.29 18.13
C VAL A 226 -20.95 -0.76 18.29
N ARG A 227 -22.16 -0.36 18.69
CA ARG A 227 -23.33 -1.27 18.75
C ARG A 227 -23.65 -1.87 17.39
N ASN A 228 -23.61 -1.08 16.32
CA ASN A 228 -23.85 -1.58 14.96
C ASN A 228 -22.77 -2.58 14.53
N LEU A 229 -21.49 -2.34 14.86
CA LEU A 229 -20.40 -3.29 14.57
C LEU A 229 -20.57 -4.60 15.34
N LEU A 230 -20.98 -4.51 16.61
CA LEU A 230 -21.29 -5.67 17.44
C LEU A 230 -22.53 -6.42 16.96
N ALA A 231 -23.48 -5.73 16.32
CA ALA A 231 -24.70 -6.33 15.77
C ALA A 231 -24.51 -6.98 14.39
N LEU A 232 -23.35 -6.80 13.74
CA LEU A 232 -23.04 -7.47 12.48
C LEU A 232 -22.96 -8.98 12.73
N GLN A 233 -23.69 -9.78 11.94
CA GLN A 233 -23.59 -11.24 11.97
C GLN A 233 -22.38 -11.69 11.16
N TRP A 234 -21.24 -11.87 11.83
CA TRP A 234 -19.99 -12.31 11.21
C TRP A 234 -20.07 -13.80 10.86
N ARG A 235 -19.75 -14.14 9.61
CA ARG A 235 -19.85 -15.53 9.10
C ARG A 235 -18.75 -16.47 9.60
N TYR A 236 -17.63 -15.94 10.08
CA TYR A 236 -16.49 -16.73 10.54
C TYR A 236 -16.27 -16.58 12.05
N SER A 237 -16.44 -17.66 12.80
CA SER A 237 -16.42 -17.69 14.26
C SER A 237 -15.03 -17.56 14.90
N ILE A 238 -13.97 -17.32 14.11
CA ILE A 238 -12.57 -17.22 14.57
C ILE A 238 -11.93 -15.87 14.14
N CYS A 239 -12.69 -14.98 13.50
CA CYS A 239 -12.16 -13.67 13.09
C CYS A 239 -11.95 -12.77 14.31
N GLN A 240 -10.70 -12.37 14.59
CA GLN A 240 -10.40 -11.41 15.66
C GLN A 240 -10.77 -9.99 15.21
N ILE A 241 -11.62 -9.32 15.99
CA ILE A 241 -12.02 -7.94 15.71
C ILE A 241 -11.35 -7.01 16.72
N GLU A 242 -10.68 -5.97 16.22
CA GLU A 242 -10.09 -4.94 17.08
C GLU A 242 -10.61 -3.57 16.70
N VAL A 243 -11.19 -2.87 17.68
CA VAL A 243 -11.78 -1.56 17.50
C VAL A 243 -10.98 -0.52 18.27
N PHE A 244 -10.32 0.39 17.55
CA PHE A 244 -9.47 1.43 18.13
C PHE A 244 -10.13 2.80 18.04
N VAL A 245 -10.56 3.34 19.18
CA VAL A 245 -11.23 4.64 19.25
C VAL A 245 -10.31 5.64 19.96
N SER A 246 -9.84 6.64 19.22
CA SER A 246 -8.93 7.66 19.77
C SER A 246 -9.67 8.90 20.31
N PHE A 247 -9.29 9.38 21.51
CA PHE A 247 -9.83 10.58 22.15
C PHE A 247 -8.72 11.62 22.35
N GLY A 248 -8.76 12.72 21.60
CA GLY A 248 -7.70 13.73 21.68
C GLY A 248 -6.30 13.11 21.43
N HIS A 249 -5.35 13.31 22.35
CA HIS A 249 -4.01 12.69 22.31
C HIS A 249 -3.95 11.29 22.97
N ASN A 250 -4.99 10.84 23.66
CA ASN A 250 -5.02 9.54 24.34
C ASN A 250 -5.68 8.48 23.46
N LYS A 251 -5.00 7.34 23.31
CA LYS A 251 -5.54 6.14 22.66
C LYS A 251 -6.28 5.33 23.73
N ASN A 252 -7.60 5.24 23.64
CA ASN A 252 -8.34 4.24 24.40
C ASN A 252 -8.50 3.01 23.50
N MET A 253 -8.05 1.86 23.99
CA MET A 253 -8.22 0.58 23.30
C MET A 253 -9.54 -0.03 23.80
N VAL A 254 -10.47 -0.32 22.88
CA VAL A 254 -11.60 -1.20 23.18
C VAL A 254 -11.35 -2.48 22.38
N LEU A 255 -10.70 -3.45 23.00
CA LEU A 255 -10.67 -4.80 22.42
C LEU A 255 -12.08 -5.38 22.55
N LEU A 256 -12.68 -5.70 21.41
CA LEU A 256 -13.93 -6.44 21.34
C LEU A 256 -13.60 -7.78 20.70
N GLU A 257 -13.16 -8.74 21.52
CA GLU A 257 -13.15 -10.13 21.08
C GLU A 257 -14.62 -10.59 21.03
N VAL A 258 -15.10 -10.95 19.84
CA VAL A 258 -16.37 -11.64 19.63
C VAL A 258 -16.07 -13.08 19.27
#